data_AF-A0A7S2PH52-F1
#
_entry.id   AF-A0A7S2PH52-F1
#
_cell.length_a   1.000
_cell.length_b   1.000
_cell.length_c   1.000
_cell.angle_alpha   90.00
_cell.angle_beta   90.00
_cell.angle_gamma   90.00
#
_symmetry.space_group_name_H-M   'P 1'
#
loop_
_entity.id
_entity.type
_entity.pdbx_description
1 polymer ?
#
loop_
_entity_poly.entity_id
_entity_poly.type
_entity_poly.pdbx_seq_one_letter_code
_entity_poly.pdbx_strand_id
1 'polypeptide(L)'
;MNKSNRPKLVVFDLDFTVWYPEMYELEGAPFKKCSRTGRVTDRDNEEVQIFDDMHEIFKALHTSDEFENTKVAVASSTTYPEWARECMRLLHVQDIDVALETVIHYRQAIYPRNKKVHFNELREASGIDFKDMLFFDNERYNIREVGELGVTCVYCPDGMSMEHWERGLDAFHQMSPQND
;
A
#
# COMPACT_ATOMS: atom_id res chain seq x y z
N MET A 1 -22.29 10.37 0.64
CA MET A 1 -21.09 10.99 1.24
C MET A 1 -20.42 11.85 0.19
N ASN A 2 -19.81 12.98 0.56
CA ASN A 2 -19.25 13.94 -0.40
C ASN A 2 -17.96 13.36 -1.00
N LYS A 3 -17.99 12.96 -2.28
CA LYS A 3 -16.85 12.37 -3.01
C LYS A 3 -15.63 13.31 -3.10
N SER A 4 -15.81 14.61 -2.85
CA SER A 4 -14.76 15.63 -3.00
C SER A 4 -13.66 15.60 -1.94
N ASN A 5 -13.76 14.74 -0.92
CA ASN A 5 -12.83 14.73 0.22
C ASN A 5 -11.95 13.48 0.30
N ARG A 6 -11.97 12.58 -0.71
CA ARG A 6 -11.08 11.41 -0.71
C ARG A 6 -9.70 11.73 -1.27
N PRO A 7 -8.63 11.07 -0.77
CA PRO A 7 -7.29 11.22 -1.36
C PRO A 7 -7.33 10.78 -2.82
N LYS A 8 -6.63 11.51 -3.69
CA LYS A 8 -6.51 11.14 -5.11
C LYS A 8 -5.53 9.99 -5.29
N LEU A 9 -4.54 9.86 -4.40
CA LEU A 9 -3.59 8.76 -4.37
C LEU A 9 -3.46 8.22 -2.94
N VAL A 10 -3.69 6.94 -2.76
CA VAL A 10 -3.31 6.22 -1.54
C VAL A 10 -2.06 5.42 -1.82
N VAL A 11 -1.03 5.61 -1.01
CA VAL A 11 0.26 4.95 -1.12
C VAL A 11 0.46 4.06 0.09
N PHE A 12 0.89 2.82 -0.13
CA PHE A 12 1.27 1.90 0.94
C PHE A 12 2.75 1.54 0.81
N ASP A 13 3.45 1.44 1.94
CA ASP A 13 4.60 0.54 2.00
C ASP A 13 4.16 -0.94 1.83
N LEU A 14 5.10 -1.87 1.69
CA LEU A 14 4.80 -3.28 1.48
C LEU A 14 5.09 -4.12 2.72
N ASP A 15 6.37 -4.23 3.08
CA ASP A 15 6.86 -5.12 4.12
C ASP A 15 6.39 -4.62 5.50
N PHE A 16 5.77 -5.50 6.31
CA PHE A 16 5.12 -5.13 7.59
C PHE A 16 4.08 -4.00 7.50
N THR A 17 3.55 -3.71 6.30
CA THR A 17 2.46 -2.75 6.09
C THR A 17 1.28 -3.41 5.40
N VAL A 18 1.49 -3.95 4.20
CA VAL A 18 0.46 -4.67 3.43
C VAL A 18 0.47 -6.16 3.77
N TRP A 19 1.66 -6.73 3.99
CA TRP A 19 1.84 -8.14 4.30
C TRP A 19 2.90 -8.36 5.38
N TYR A 20 2.95 -9.59 5.89
CA TYR A 20 4.09 -10.14 6.61
C TYR A 20 4.46 -11.51 6.03
N PRO A 21 5.73 -11.97 6.16
CA PRO A 21 6.89 -11.28 6.77
C PRO A 21 7.53 -10.27 5.79
N GLU A 22 8.66 -9.66 6.19
CA GLU A 22 9.47 -8.87 5.26
C GLU A 22 10.11 -9.74 4.19
N MET A 23 10.32 -9.19 3.00
CA MET A 23 10.98 -9.92 1.92
C MET A 23 12.38 -10.45 2.30
N TYR A 24 13.12 -9.81 3.22
CA TYR A 24 14.44 -10.31 3.63
C TYR A 24 14.38 -11.50 4.59
N GLU A 25 13.23 -11.75 5.20
CA GLU A 25 12.99 -12.89 6.10
C GLU A 25 12.68 -14.17 5.32
N LEU A 26 12.45 -14.06 4.02
CA LEU A 26 12.11 -15.16 3.13
C LEU A 26 13.36 -15.79 2.50
N GLU A 27 13.27 -17.08 2.23
CA GLU A 27 14.26 -17.83 1.46
C GLU A 27 14.10 -17.58 -0.06
N GLY A 28 12.98 -17.00 -0.47
CA GLY A 28 12.77 -16.50 -1.83
C GLY A 28 12.25 -17.54 -2.82
N ALA A 29 12.44 -17.27 -4.11
CA ALA A 29 11.82 -18.02 -5.19
C ALA A 29 12.22 -19.52 -5.24
N PRO A 30 11.34 -20.40 -5.79
CA PRO A 30 10.05 -20.08 -6.41
C PRO A 30 8.95 -19.79 -5.39
N PHE A 31 8.23 -18.69 -5.58
CA PHE A 31 7.00 -18.42 -4.84
C PHE A 31 5.86 -19.23 -5.45
N LYS A 32 5.02 -19.81 -4.59
CA LYS A 32 3.96 -20.72 -5.03
C LYS A 32 2.65 -20.40 -4.36
N LYS A 33 1.59 -20.27 -5.17
CA LYS A 33 0.21 -20.21 -4.68
C LYS A 33 -0.39 -21.61 -4.59
N CYS A 34 -0.88 -21.98 -3.42
CA CYS A 34 -1.65 -23.21 -3.23
C CYS A 34 -3.05 -23.04 -3.84
N SER A 35 -3.38 -23.80 -4.88
CA SER A 35 -4.70 -23.72 -5.55
C SER A 35 -5.89 -24.04 -4.64
N ARG A 36 -5.68 -24.82 -3.58
CA ARG A 36 -6.74 -25.20 -2.62
C ARG A 36 -6.96 -24.17 -1.52
N THR A 37 -5.89 -23.51 -1.06
CA THR A 37 -5.97 -22.63 0.13
C THR A 37 -5.74 -21.16 -0.20
N GLY A 38 -5.28 -20.83 -1.41
CA GLY A 38 -4.93 -19.47 -1.81
C GLY A 38 -3.59 -18.97 -1.24
N ARG A 39 -3.03 -19.67 -0.26
CA ARG A 39 -1.78 -19.30 0.43
C ARG A 39 -0.59 -19.23 -0.51
N VAL A 40 0.27 -18.24 -0.30
CA VAL A 40 1.49 -18.02 -1.06
C VAL A 40 2.68 -18.32 -0.17
N THR A 41 3.56 -19.20 -0.60
CA THR A 41 4.77 -19.55 0.15
C THR A 41 6.03 -19.38 -0.67
N ASP A 42 7.15 -19.17 0.00
CA ASP A 42 8.48 -19.20 -0.61
C ASP A 42 9.00 -20.64 -0.85
N ARG A 43 10.29 -20.78 -1.16
CA ARG A 43 10.93 -22.09 -1.38
C ARG A 43 11.04 -22.99 -0.16
N ASP A 44 11.04 -22.43 1.05
CA ASP A 44 11.12 -23.19 2.31
C ASP A 44 9.74 -23.40 2.96
N ASN A 45 8.68 -22.98 2.26
CA ASN A 45 7.28 -23.04 2.68
C ASN A 45 6.91 -21.99 3.75
N GLU A 46 7.71 -20.95 3.92
CA GLU A 46 7.32 -19.79 4.73
C GLU A 46 6.20 -19.03 4.01
N GLU A 47 5.15 -18.66 4.75
CA GLU A 47 3.94 -18.08 4.18
C GLU A 47 4.03 -16.55 4.14
N VAL A 48 3.77 -15.97 2.96
CA VAL A 48 3.53 -14.53 2.81
C VAL A 48 2.03 -14.30 2.86
N GLN A 49 1.58 -13.42 3.74
CA GLN A 49 0.16 -13.16 3.97
C GLN A 49 -0.15 -11.67 4.06
N ILE A 50 -1.24 -11.26 3.41
CA ILE A 50 -1.79 -9.91 3.52
C ILE A 50 -2.41 -9.77 4.92
N PHE A 51 -2.21 -8.63 5.59
CA PHE A 51 -2.89 -8.35 6.86
C PHE A 51 -4.42 -8.37 6.68
N ASP A 52 -5.15 -8.98 7.62
CA ASP A 52 -6.60 -9.27 7.45
C ASP A 52 -7.43 -8.04 7.00
N ASP A 53 -7.24 -6.89 7.68
CA ASP A 53 -7.98 -5.65 7.39
C ASP A 53 -7.66 -5.07 5.99
N MET A 54 -6.49 -5.38 5.42
CA MET A 54 -6.14 -4.92 4.07
C MET A 54 -7.03 -5.53 3.00
N HIS A 55 -7.66 -6.69 3.26
CA HIS A 55 -8.61 -7.26 2.32
C HIS A 55 -9.85 -6.36 2.15
N GLU A 56 -10.38 -5.81 3.24
CA GLU A 56 -11.51 -4.87 3.19
C GLU A 56 -11.09 -3.52 2.59
N ILE A 57 -9.92 -3.01 2.98
CA ILE A 57 -9.39 -1.74 2.47
C ILE A 57 -9.16 -1.79 0.95
N PHE A 58 -8.48 -2.82 0.44
CA PHE A 58 -8.26 -2.96 -1.00
C PHE A 58 -9.53 -3.23 -1.78
N LYS A 59 -10.48 -3.99 -1.21
CA LYS A 59 -11.82 -4.15 -1.79
C LYS A 59 -12.52 -2.81 -1.93
N ALA A 60 -12.56 -1.99 -0.88
CA ALA A 60 -13.17 -0.66 -0.92
C ALA A 60 -12.51 0.25 -1.96
N LEU A 61 -11.17 0.29 -2.00
CA LEU A 61 -10.38 1.05 -2.98
C LEU A 61 -10.61 0.59 -4.43
N HIS A 62 -10.92 -0.69 -4.63
CA HIS A 62 -11.08 -1.26 -5.96
C HIS A 62 -12.52 -1.16 -6.49
N THR A 63 -13.53 -1.34 -5.62
CA THR A 63 -14.91 -1.57 -6.07
C THR A 63 -15.92 -0.53 -5.63
N SER A 64 -15.60 0.36 -4.68
CA SER A 64 -16.60 1.29 -4.14
C SER A 64 -16.66 2.61 -4.94
N ASP A 65 -17.87 3.15 -5.10
CA ASP A 65 -18.09 4.48 -5.70
C ASP A 65 -17.43 5.61 -4.89
N GLU A 66 -17.15 5.36 -3.62
CA GLU A 66 -16.50 6.30 -2.72
C GLU A 66 -15.06 6.62 -3.16
N PHE A 67 -14.35 5.62 -3.66
CA PHE A 67 -12.95 5.70 -4.09
C PHE A 67 -12.78 5.68 -5.61
N GLU A 68 -13.83 5.96 -6.39
CA GLU A 68 -13.80 5.87 -7.87
C GLU A 68 -12.69 6.73 -8.51
N ASN A 69 -12.33 7.84 -7.87
CA ASN A 69 -11.29 8.79 -8.31
C ASN A 69 -9.96 8.63 -7.54
N THR A 70 -9.87 7.63 -6.66
CA THR A 70 -8.67 7.33 -5.89
C THR A 70 -7.85 6.28 -6.61
N LYS A 71 -6.57 6.57 -6.81
CA LYS A 71 -5.57 5.62 -7.31
C LYS A 71 -4.81 5.01 -6.15
N VAL A 72 -4.25 3.83 -6.37
CA VAL A 72 -3.46 3.10 -5.39
C VAL A 72 -2.03 2.95 -5.89
N ALA A 73 -1.06 3.22 -5.04
CA ALA A 73 0.35 3.03 -5.32
C ALA A 73 1.03 2.26 -4.19
N VAL A 74 2.20 1.71 -4.51
CA VAL A 74 3.11 1.16 -3.52
C VAL A 74 4.47 1.86 -3.59
N ALA A 75 5.07 2.08 -2.43
CA ALA A 75 6.41 2.65 -2.30
C ALA A 75 7.18 1.78 -1.30
N SER A 76 8.06 0.89 -1.76
CA SER A 76 8.81 -0.05 -0.91
C SER A 76 10.31 0.10 -1.13
N SER A 77 11.05 0.11 -0.03
CA SER A 77 12.52 0.21 -0.01
C SER A 77 13.23 -1.15 0.00
N THR A 78 12.49 -2.24 -0.25
CA THR A 78 13.03 -3.61 -0.26
C THR A 78 14.21 -3.76 -1.22
N THR A 79 15.22 -4.53 -0.81
CA THR A 79 16.31 -4.97 -1.68
C THR A 79 15.94 -6.16 -2.57
N TYR A 80 14.71 -6.68 -2.43
CA TYR A 80 14.19 -7.84 -3.16
C TYR A 80 12.99 -7.45 -4.05
N PRO A 81 13.14 -6.49 -4.98
CA PRO A 81 12.01 -5.95 -5.73
C PRO A 81 11.32 -6.98 -6.63
N GLU A 82 12.05 -7.97 -7.16
CA GLU A 82 11.44 -9.03 -7.97
C GLU A 82 10.56 -9.97 -7.13
N TRP A 83 10.95 -10.24 -5.89
CA TRP A 83 10.16 -11.09 -4.96
C TRP A 83 8.88 -10.38 -4.56
N ALA A 84 8.96 -9.10 -4.20
CA ALA A 84 7.78 -8.30 -3.90
C ALA A 84 6.79 -8.26 -5.08
N ARG A 85 7.29 -8.08 -6.31
CA ARG A 85 6.46 -8.10 -7.52
C ARG A 85 5.86 -9.48 -7.81
N GLU A 86 6.56 -10.55 -7.49
CA GLU A 86 6.02 -11.92 -7.60
C GLU A 86 4.94 -12.19 -6.55
N CYS A 87 5.15 -11.77 -5.31
CA CYS A 87 4.16 -11.90 -4.25
C CYS A 87 2.88 -11.13 -4.60
N MET A 88 2.97 -9.89 -5.09
CA MET A 88 1.78 -9.12 -5.53
C MET A 88 0.98 -9.80 -6.66
N ARG A 89 1.63 -10.60 -7.52
CA ARG A 89 0.97 -11.39 -8.57
C ARG A 89 0.21 -12.58 -8.01
N LEU A 90 0.73 -13.19 -6.96
CA LEU A 90 0.21 -14.45 -6.40
C LEU A 90 -0.81 -14.22 -5.29
N LEU A 91 -0.58 -13.21 -4.45
CA LEU A 91 -1.45 -12.83 -3.35
C LEU A 91 -2.75 -12.23 -3.90
N HIS A 92 -3.88 -12.68 -3.36
CA HIS A 92 -5.20 -12.19 -3.77
C HIS A 92 -5.91 -11.47 -2.62
N VAL A 93 -6.71 -10.48 -2.99
CA VAL A 93 -7.68 -9.86 -2.09
C VAL A 93 -8.87 -10.82 -1.94
N GLN A 94 -9.00 -11.45 -0.77
CA GLN A 94 -9.85 -12.65 -0.57
C GLN A 94 -11.30 -12.47 -1.02
N ASP A 95 -11.93 -11.34 -0.68
CA ASP A 95 -13.35 -11.09 -0.92
C ASP A 95 -13.77 -10.88 -2.38
N ILE A 96 -12.82 -10.43 -3.22
CA ILE A 96 -13.07 -10.11 -4.63
C ILE A 96 -12.23 -10.98 -5.57
N ASP A 97 -11.40 -11.86 -5.02
CA ASP A 97 -10.53 -12.82 -5.72
C ASP A 97 -9.73 -12.21 -6.88
N VAL A 98 -9.20 -11.01 -6.68
CA VAL A 98 -8.27 -10.36 -7.62
C VAL A 98 -6.86 -10.40 -7.07
N ALA A 99 -5.86 -10.55 -7.94
CA ALA A 99 -4.47 -10.40 -7.56
C ALA A 99 -4.21 -9.00 -7.00
N LEU A 100 -3.40 -8.89 -5.97
CA LEU A 100 -3.05 -7.61 -5.33
C LEU A 100 -2.51 -6.60 -6.35
N GLU A 101 -1.71 -7.07 -7.31
CA GLU A 101 -1.21 -6.21 -8.40
C GLU A 101 -2.30 -5.53 -9.23
N THR A 102 -3.51 -6.09 -9.29
CA THR A 102 -4.64 -5.55 -10.08
C THR A 102 -5.25 -4.32 -9.40
N VAL A 103 -5.12 -4.21 -8.07
CA VAL A 103 -5.58 -3.05 -7.30
C VAL A 103 -4.57 -1.89 -7.39
N ILE A 104 -3.29 -2.21 -7.59
CA ILE A 104 -2.18 -1.26 -7.56
C ILE A 104 -1.97 -0.63 -8.95
N HIS A 105 -2.17 0.68 -9.04
CA HIS A 105 -2.04 1.45 -10.27
C HIS A 105 -0.60 1.90 -10.56
N TYR A 106 0.19 2.18 -9.51
CA TYR A 106 1.59 2.62 -9.62
C TYR A 106 2.51 1.74 -8.76
N ARG A 107 3.49 1.10 -9.39
CA ARG A 107 4.37 0.09 -8.77
C ARG A 107 5.85 0.24 -9.14
N GLN A 108 6.22 1.39 -9.72
CA GLN A 108 7.59 1.70 -10.11
C GLN A 108 8.51 1.91 -8.89
N ALA A 109 7.94 2.37 -7.76
CA ALA A 109 8.66 2.71 -6.54
C ALA A 109 8.92 1.50 -5.63
N ILE A 110 9.47 0.41 -6.17
CA ILE A 110 9.86 -0.79 -5.41
C ILE A 110 11.34 -1.06 -5.69
N TYR A 111 12.22 -0.50 -4.85
CA TYR A 111 13.68 -0.65 -4.92
C TYR A 111 14.34 0.08 -3.73
N PRO A 112 15.62 -0.17 -3.39
CA PRO A 112 16.24 0.38 -2.18
C PRO A 112 16.66 1.85 -2.35
N ARG A 113 15.69 2.76 -2.18
CA ARG A 113 15.88 4.20 -1.98
C ARG A 113 15.01 4.72 -0.84
N ASN A 114 15.30 5.95 -0.43
CA ASN A 114 14.47 6.65 0.54
C ASN A 114 13.09 6.98 -0.05
N LYS A 115 12.09 7.13 0.82
CA LYS A 115 10.71 7.36 0.39
C LYS A 115 10.50 8.72 -0.27
N LYS A 116 11.35 9.73 -0.02
CA LYS A 116 11.27 11.00 -0.77
C LYS A 116 11.50 10.80 -2.27
N VAL A 117 12.45 9.95 -2.66
CA VAL A 117 12.68 9.62 -4.08
C VAL A 117 11.45 8.92 -4.65
N HIS A 118 10.93 7.90 -3.95
CA HIS A 118 9.73 7.17 -4.38
C HIS A 118 8.53 8.11 -4.58
N PHE A 119 8.27 9.01 -3.64
CA PHE A 119 7.15 9.93 -3.72
C PHE A 119 7.29 10.95 -4.85
N ASN A 120 8.50 11.44 -5.15
CA ASN A 120 8.71 12.29 -6.33
C ASN A 120 8.40 11.53 -7.63
N GLU A 121 8.85 10.29 -7.78
CA GLU A 121 8.53 9.47 -8.96
C GLU A 121 7.04 9.13 -9.06
N LEU A 122 6.37 8.87 -7.94
CA LEU A 122 4.93 8.65 -7.89
C LEU A 122 4.17 9.90 -8.30
N ARG A 123 4.59 11.08 -7.83
CA ARG A 123 4.02 12.37 -8.23
C ARG A 123 4.20 12.61 -9.73
N GLU A 124 5.39 12.39 -10.27
CA GLU A 124 5.67 12.55 -11.69
C GLU A 124 4.82 11.61 -12.57
N ALA A 125 4.70 10.34 -12.18
CA ALA A 125 3.95 9.35 -12.95
C ALA A 125 2.42 9.53 -12.84
N SER A 126 1.93 10.00 -11.70
CA SER A 126 0.48 10.16 -11.46
C SER A 126 -0.05 11.54 -11.80
N GLY A 127 0.80 12.58 -11.77
CA GLY A 127 0.37 13.97 -11.85
C GLY A 127 -0.39 14.47 -10.63
N ILE A 128 -0.38 13.72 -9.52
CA ILE A 128 -1.10 14.04 -8.28
C ILE A 128 -0.16 14.79 -7.33
N ASP A 129 -0.60 15.92 -6.77
CA ASP A 129 0.20 16.68 -5.81
C ASP A 129 0.27 16.00 -4.44
N PHE A 130 1.37 16.21 -3.70
CA PHE A 130 1.60 15.59 -2.38
C PHE A 130 0.46 15.80 -1.38
N LYS A 131 -0.14 17.00 -1.36
CA LYS A 131 -1.29 17.32 -0.49
C LYS A 131 -2.54 16.47 -0.77
N ASP A 132 -2.63 15.89 -1.97
CA ASP A 132 -3.74 15.04 -2.39
C ASP A 132 -3.42 13.54 -2.19
N MET A 133 -2.32 13.23 -1.48
CA MET A 133 -1.86 11.87 -1.19
C MET A 133 -2.05 11.49 0.29
N LEU A 134 -2.36 10.21 0.52
CA LEU A 134 -2.39 9.57 1.83
C LEU A 134 -1.40 8.40 1.84
N PHE A 135 -0.54 8.32 2.86
CA PHE A 135 0.53 7.34 2.95
C PHE A 135 0.48 6.53 4.25
N PHE A 136 0.69 5.22 4.15
CA PHE A 136 0.80 4.29 5.28
C PHE A 136 2.14 3.56 5.25
N ASP A 137 2.82 3.52 6.40
CA ASP A 137 4.13 2.89 6.55
C ASP A 137 4.41 2.52 8.02
N ASN A 138 5.02 1.37 8.23
CA ASN A 138 5.39 0.85 9.55
C ASN A 138 6.69 1.45 10.12
N GLU A 139 7.41 2.28 9.36
CA GLU A 139 8.67 2.93 9.76
C GLU A 139 8.50 4.43 10.04
N ARG A 140 8.76 4.84 11.28
CA ARG A 140 8.60 6.26 11.70
C ARG A 140 9.46 7.22 10.89
N TYR A 141 10.63 6.77 10.47
CA TYR A 141 11.53 7.57 9.65
C TYR A 141 10.90 7.92 8.30
N ASN A 142 10.29 6.95 7.63
CA ASN A 142 9.59 7.14 6.36
C ASN A 142 8.42 8.12 6.52
N ILE A 143 7.63 7.98 7.58
CA ILE A 143 6.54 8.89 7.92
C ILE A 143 7.02 10.33 8.07
N ARG A 144 8.13 10.56 8.78
CA ARG A 144 8.71 11.92 8.94
C ARG A 144 9.15 12.50 7.60
N GLU A 145 9.97 11.74 6.86
CA GLU A 145 10.56 12.21 5.60
C GLU A 145 9.48 12.52 4.54
N VAL A 146 8.46 11.66 4.41
CA VAL A 146 7.38 11.87 3.44
C VAL A 146 6.42 12.98 3.91
N GLY A 147 6.18 13.09 5.22
CA GLY A 147 5.37 14.18 5.79
C GLY A 147 5.95 15.58 5.50
N GLU A 148 7.27 15.73 5.45
CA GLU A 148 7.93 16.99 5.05
C GLU A 148 7.60 17.44 3.61
N LEU A 149 7.13 16.52 2.75
CA LEU A 149 6.65 16.85 1.39
C LEU A 149 5.21 17.38 1.35
N GLY A 150 4.49 17.34 2.48
CA GLY A 150 3.08 17.73 2.57
C GLY A 150 2.09 16.59 2.34
N VAL A 151 2.54 15.34 2.37
CA VAL A 151 1.69 14.15 2.30
C VAL A 151 1.06 13.86 3.67
N THR A 152 -0.21 13.47 3.70
CA THR A 152 -0.82 12.96 4.94
C THR A 152 -0.26 11.57 5.21
N CYS A 153 0.44 11.38 6.33
CA CYS A 153 1.14 10.13 6.63
C CYS A 153 0.61 9.49 7.91
N VAL A 154 0.46 8.17 7.90
CA VAL A 154 -0.04 7.37 9.02
C VAL A 154 0.96 6.28 9.36
N TYR A 155 1.43 6.31 10.61
CA TYR A 155 2.31 5.28 11.15
C TYR A 155 1.52 4.02 11.56
N CYS A 156 1.88 2.86 11.03
CA CYS A 156 1.26 1.56 11.32
C CYS A 156 2.30 0.52 11.81
N PRO A 157 2.73 0.58 13.09
CA PRO A 157 3.85 -0.20 13.60
C PRO A 157 3.69 -1.73 13.51
N ASP A 158 2.44 -2.20 13.60
CA ASP A 158 2.10 -3.62 13.70
C ASP A 158 1.37 -4.12 12.45
N GLY A 159 1.58 -3.45 11.31
CA GLY A 159 0.81 -3.67 10.09
C GLY A 159 -0.41 -2.78 9.97
N MET A 160 -0.97 -2.74 8.78
CA MET A 160 -2.22 -2.01 8.53
C MET A 160 -3.39 -2.63 9.28
N SER A 161 -4.26 -1.75 9.78
CA SER A 161 -5.54 -2.10 10.40
C SER A 161 -6.63 -1.12 9.97
N MET A 162 -7.88 -1.45 10.23
CA MET A 162 -9.01 -0.54 9.99
C MET A 162 -8.90 0.74 10.83
N GLU A 163 -8.35 0.68 12.06
CA GLU A 163 -8.10 1.88 12.87
C GLU A 163 -7.11 2.82 12.18
N HIS A 164 -6.02 2.27 11.61
CA HIS A 164 -5.06 3.06 10.85
C HIS A 164 -5.72 3.71 9.64
N TRP A 165 -6.52 2.94 8.90
CA TRP A 165 -7.24 3.40 7.72
C TRP A 165 -8.19 4.56 8.02
N GLU A 166 -9.07 4.39 9.01
CA GLU A 166 -10.04 5.41 9.43
C GLU A 166 -9.34 6.68 9.90
N ARG A 167 -8.31 6.54 10.75
CA ARG A 167 -7.49 7.66 11.21
C ARG A 167 -6.82 8.40 10.06
N GLY A 168 -6.36 7.68 9.04
CA GLY A 168 -5.75 8.26 7.85
C GLY A 168 -6.73 9.08 7.02
N LEU A 169 -7.92 8.54 6.79
CA LEU A 169 -8.99 9.25 6.09
C LEU A 169 -9.43 10.51 6.86
N ASP A 170 -9.56 10.42 8.18
CA ASP A 170 -9.94 11.56 9.02
C ASP A 170 -8.85 12.63 9.05
N ALA A 171 -7.58 12.25 9.16
CA ALA A 171 -6.46 13.18 9.11
C ALA A 171 -6.41 13.90 7.74
N PHE A 172 -6.61 13.16 6.65
CA PHE A 172 -6.62 13.73 5.30
C PHE A 172 -7.78 14.74 5.12
N HIS A 173 -8.96 14.43 5.68
CA HIS A 173 -10.10 15.32 5.69
C HIS A 173 -9.84 16.63 6.45
N GLN A 174 -9.10 16.58 7.57
CA GLN A 174 -8.80 17.77 8.37
C GLN A 174 -7.73 18.67 7.72
N MET A 175 -6.85 18.10 6.90
CA MET A 175 -5.81 18.85 6.18
C MET A 175 -6.27 19.45 4.85
N SER A 176 -7.36 18.93 4.28
CA SER A 176 -7.96 19.48 3.07
C SER A 176 -8.61 20.85 3.38
N PRO A 177 -8.28 21.93 2.63
CA PRO A 177 -8.97 23.19 2.80
C PRO A 177 -10.47 22.96 2.62
N GLN A 178 -11.27 23.36 3.60
CA GLN A 178 -12.71 23.47 3.40
C GLN A 178 -12.90 24.52 2.31
N ASN A 179 -13.23 24.07 1.09
CA ASN A 179 -13.68 24.97 0.05
C ASN A 179 -15.06 25.48 0.51
N ASP A 180 -15.09 26.68 1.09
CA ASP A 180 -16.32 27.48 1.27
C ASP A 180 -16.91 27.90 -0.08
#